data_AF-A0A841WCW7-F1
#
_entry.id   AF-A0A841WCW7-F1
#
_cell.length_a   1.000
_cell.length_b   1.000
_cell.length_c   1.000
_cell.angle_alpha   90.00
_cell.angle_beta   90.00
_cell.angle_gamma   90.00
#
_symmetry.space_group_name_H-M   'P 1'
#
loop_
_entity.id
_entity.type
_entity.pdbx_description
1 polymer ?
#
loop_
_entity_poly.entity_id
_entity_poly.type
_entity_poly.pdbx_seq_one_letter_code
_entity_poly.pdbx_strand_id
1 'polypeptide(L)'
;MMGITHTAISLAGTAVLTGNADISVLLLAGIGSQIPDLDTTKSWVGKALYPLASFLEERYPHRSATHSIFLSLAIATLTLPVMWVWGWQLWAALPLGHLLSCFSDCSTKLGCQFFWPINKDNWVIGLNPQNRIETGKAGDYAILASAVCVFCIAFYLITGGGGIAAWATRTLFPTERTAVELLQQENQKAIAVQIEGVRIIDNSLVNDKFWAIGADGGKLIVRSISGQIIRIGSGGDIIAKRVNVLPERLEIKTRRQRIEEAEAAEWVKSLPAEALVSGILEIEDSGEINLPIATPGAMATVNKSANGVKLDYASKDDLEPLEEFFILNGEVVIKQL
;
A
#
# COMPACT_ATOMS: atom_id res chain seq x y z
N MET A 1 1.73 11.53 33.76
CA MET A 1 1.38 12.76 33.03
C MET A 1 -0.13 12.91 33.16
N MET A 2 -0.80 13.74 32.37
CA MET A 2 -2.26 13.63 32.30
C MET A 2 -2.66 12.32 31.62
N GLY A 3 -3.76 11.70 32.08
CA GLY A 3 -4.30 10.47 31.48
C GLY A 3 -4.58 10.59 29.98
N ILE A 4 -5.03 11.78 29.53
CA ILE A 4 -5.27 12.07 28.10
C ILE A 4 -3.94 12.09 27.32
N THR A 5 -2.85 12.60 27.91
CA THR A 5 -1.54 12.58 27.28
C THR A 5 -1.01 11.16 27.14
N HIS A 6 -1.23 10.31 28.13
CA HIS A 6 -0.92 8.87 28.03
C HIS A 6 -1.65 8.22 26.86
N THR A 7 -2.96 8.43 26.76
CA THR A 7 -3.74 7.90 25.63
C THR A 7 -3.19 8.39 24.29
N ALA A 8 -2.92 9.69 24.14
CA ALA A 8 -2.42 10.24 22.89
C ALA A 8 -1.06 9.65 22.49
N ILE A 9 -0.11 9.53 23.44
CA ILE A 9 1.20 8.92 23.20
C ILE A 9 1.06 7.46 22.82
N SER A 10 0.23 6.70 23.54
CA SER A 10 0.02 5.27 23.29
C SER A 10 -0.66 5.01 21.94
N LEU A 11 -1.64 5.82 21.56
CA LEU A 11 -2.27 5.74 20.23
C LEU A 11 -1.27 6.07 19.12
N ALA A 12 -0.53 7.17 19.25
CA ALA A 12 0.48 7.59 18.27
C ALA A 12 1.58 6.53 18.11
N GLY A 13 2.18 6.11 19.23
CA GLY A 13 3.28 5.17 19.23
C GLY A 13 2.86 3.78 18.75
N THR A 14 1.70 3.26 19.17
CA THR A 14 1.21 1.98 18.66
C THR A 14 0.91 2.04 17.17
N ALA A 15 0.26 3.11 16.68
CA ALA A 15 -0.01 3.26 15.25
C ALA A 15 1.29 3.28 14.43
N VAL A 16 2.31 4.03 14.87
CA VAL A 16 3.61 4.10 14.21
C VAL A 16 4.36 2.76 14.26
N LEU A 17 4.40 2.09 15.41
CA LEU A 17 5.17 0.86 15.60
C LEU A 17 4.53 -0.35 14.93
N THR A 18 3.20 -0.43 14.94
CA THR A 18 2.47 -1.55 14.32
C THR A 18 2.15 -1.31 12.84
N GLY A 19 2.21 -0.06 12.39
CA GLY A 19 1.75 0.34 11.06
C GLY A 19 0.24 0.09 10.86
N ASN A 20 -0.53 0.00 11.95
CA ASN A 20 -1.95 -0.35 11.92
C ASN A 20 -2.79 0.68 12.68
N ALA A 21 -3.85 1.17 12.03
CA ALA A 21 -4.78 2.16 12.54
C ALA A 21 -6.22 1.62 12.63
N ASP A 22 -6.39 0.29 12.60
CA ASP A 22 -7.67 -0.36 12.90
C ASP A 22 -8.17 0.09 14.28
N ILE A 23 -9.47 0.38 14.37
CA ILE A 23 -10.14 0.77 15.60
C ILE A 23 -9.87 -0.21 16.74
N SER A 24 -9.77 -1.51 16.45
CA SER A 24 -9.53 -2.54 17.47
C SER A 24 -8.13 -2.41 18.09
N VAL A 25 -7.12 -2.14 17.27
CA VAL A 25 -5.73 -1.88 17.69
C VAL A 25 -5.67 -0.59 18.51
N LEU A 26 -6.29 0.47 18.02
CA LEU A 26 -6.29 1.76 18.70
C LEU A 26 -7.03 1.70 20.05
N LEU A 27 -8.17 1.02 20.12
CA LEU A 27 -8.90 0.82 21.38
C LEU A 27 -8.07 0.04 22.41
N LEU A 28 -7.41 -1.05 22.00
CA LEU A 28 -6.54 -1.81 22.90
C LEU A 28 -5.32 -0.99 23.37
N ALA A 29 -4.71 -0.19 22.50
CA ALA A 29 -3.63 0.71 22.89
C ALA A 29 -4.11 1.78 23.89
N GLY A 30 -5.31 2.33 23.66
CA GLY A 30 -5.96 3.25 24.59
C GLY A 30 -6.21 2.60 25.95
N ILE A 31 -6.81 1.40 25.99
CA ILE A 31 -7.04 0.66 27.23
C ILE A 31 -5.72 0.35 27.94
N GLY A 32 -4.70 -0.11 27.21
CA GLY A 32 -3.38 -0.42 27.75
C GLY A 32 -2.74 0.80 28.42
N SER A 33 -2.89 1.98 27.82
CA SER A 33 -2.35 3.24 28.35
C SER A 33 -2.91 3.65 29.71
N GLN A 34 -4.12 3.16 30.03
CA GLN A 34 -4.88 3.52 31.23
C GLN A 34 -4.62 2.56 32.40
N ILE A 35 -4.03 1.39 32.14
CA ILE A 35 -3.72 0.39 33.18
C ILE A 35 -2.81 0.94 34.29
N PRO A 36 -1.75 1.74 34.02
CA PRO A 36 -0.87 2.23 35.07
C PRO A 36 -1.60 3.05 36.14
N ASP A 37 -2.54 3.90 35.71
CA ASP A 37 -3.34 4.81 36.56
C ASP A 37 -4.43 4.09 37.40
N LEU A 38 -4.53 2.75 37.30
CA LEU A 38 -5.38 1.94 38.18
C LEU A 38 -4.88 1.90 39.63
N ASP A 39 -3.66 2.37 39.90
CA ASP A 39 -3.06 2.40 41.24
C ASP A 39 -3.52 3.58 42.11
N THR A 40 -4.43 4.45 41.62
CA THR A 40 -4.99 5.54 42.41
C THR A 40 -6.49 5.72 42.20
N THR A 41 -7.23 5.87 43.29
CA THR A 41 -8.68 6.18 43.28
C THR A 41 -9.00 7.58 42.73
N LYS A 42 -8.00 8.41 42.48
CA LYS A 42 -8.16 9.78 41.97
C LYS A 42 -8.29 9.84 40.45
N SER A 43 -7.72 8.88 39.72
CA SER A 43 -7.76 8.83 38.26
C SER A 43 -9.16 8.50 37.74
N TRP A 44 -9.43 8.79 36.47
CA TRP A 44 -10.73 8.46 35.87
C TRP A 44 -10.96 6.93 35.86
N VAL A 45 -9.92 6.17 35.53
CA VAL A 45 -9.94 4.71 35.47
C VAL A 45 -10.06 4.12 36.87
N GLY A 46 -9.33 4.67 37.84
CA GLY A 46 -9.41 4.25 39.22
C GLY A 46 -10.78 4.51 39.85
N LYS A 47 -11.47 5.59 39.46
CA LYS A 47 -12.88 5.82 39.86
C LYS A 47 -13.82 4.79 39.23
N ALA A 48 -13.61 4.44 37.95
CA ALA A 48 -14.42 3.44 37.27
C ALA A 48 -14.24 2.03 37.87
N LEU A 49 -13.03 1.71 38.32
CA LEU A 49 -12.65 0.42 38.92
C LEU A 49 -12.28 0.58 40.41
N TYR A 50 -13.10 1.34 41.14
CA TYR A 50 -12.83 1.75 42.53
C TYR A 50 -12.37 0.62 43.48
N PRO A 51 -13.01 -0.56 43.51
CA PRO A 51 -12.58 -1.62 44.42
C PRO A 51 -11.14 -2.08 44.15
N LEU A 52 -10.77 -2.18 42.87
CA LEU A 52 -9.42 -2.57 42.46
C LEU A 52 -8.42 -1.44 42.76
N ALA A 53 -8.79 -0.20 42.46
CA ALA A 53 -7.91 0.95 42.68
C ALA A 53 -7.63 1.19 44.17
N SER A 54 -8.65 1.10 45.03
CA SER A 54 -8.49 1.18 46.49
C SER A 54 -7.56 0.08 47.01
N PHE A 55 -7.73 -1.16 46.52
CA PHE A 55 -6.87 -2.28 46.90
C PHE A 55 -5.40 -2.07 46.52
N LEU A 56 -5.15 -1.51 45.33
CA LEU A 56 -3.80 -1.23 44.83
C LEU A 56 -3.17 -0.03 45.55
N GLU A 57 -3.91 1.07 45.70
CA GLU A 57 -3.45 2.31 46.35
C GLU A 57 -3.04 2.08 47.82
N GLU A 58 -3.69 1.16 48.53
CA GLU A 58 -3.33 0.75 49.89
C GLU A 58 -2.00 -0.04 49.98
N ARG A 59 -1.60 -0.72 48.90
CA ARG A 59 -0.47 -1.69 48.91
C ARG A 59 0.77 -1.15 48.21
N TYR A 60 0.58 -0.36 47.18
CA TYR A 60 1.63 0.10 46.29
C TYR A 60 1.58 1.62 46.18
N PRO A 61 2.71 2.31 46.38
CA PRO A 61 2.79 3.74 46.09
C PRO A 61 2.41 4.02 44.63
N HIS A 62 1.72 5.13 44.38
CA HIS A 62 1.42 5.55 43.01
C HIS A 62 2.73 5.66 42.20
N ARG A 63 2.70 5.17 40.95
CA ARG A 63 3.85 5.05 40.03
C ARG A 63 4.92 4.02 40.40
N SER A 64 4.53 2.98 41.14
CA SER A 64 5.38 1.83 41.44
C SER A 64 5.06 0.63 40.55
N ALA A 65 4.42 -0.40 41.09
CA ALA A 65 4.23 -1.70 40.44
C ALA A 65 3.44 -1.63 39.12
N THR A 66 2.43 -0.76 39.03
CA THR A 66 1.61 -0.61 37.82
C THR A 66 2.30 0.18 36.71
N HIS A 67 3.42 0.84 37.00
CA HIS A 67 4.17 1.66 36.04
C HIS A 67 5.48 0.98 35.60
N SER A 68 5.51 -0.36 35.65
CA SER A 68 6.70 -1.16 35.41
C SER A 68 6.78 -1.75 34.01
N ILE A 69 8.00 -1.81 33.45
CA ILE A 69 8.27 -2.57 32.23
C ILE A 69 7.97 -4.07 32.39
N PHE A 70 8.15 -4.61 33.60
CA PHE A 70 7.86 -6.02 33.89
C PHE A 70 6.36 -6.30 33.85
N LEU A 71 5.51 -5.33 34.22
CA LEU A 71 4.07 -5.46 34.03
C LEU A 71 3.72 -5.42 32.53
N SER A 72 4.38 -4.58 31.74
CA SER A 72 4.23 -4.59 30.27
C SER A 72 4.56 -5.97 29.68
N LEU A 73 5.65 -6.60 30.14
CA LEU A 73 6.07 -7.93 29.72
C LEU A 73 5.09 -9.03 30.18
N ALA A 74 4.56 -8.91 31.40
CA ALA A 74 3.54 -9.81 31.92
C ALA A 74 2.25 -9.71 31.09
N ILE A 75 1.80 -8.50 30.76
CA ILE A 75 0.65 -8.26 29.87
C ILE A 75 0.91 -8.90 28.50
N ALA A 76 2.09 -8.67 27.91
CA ALA A 76 2.45 -9.25 26.61
C ALA A 76 2.41 -10.78 26.64
N THR A 77 2.91 -11.39 27.72
CA THR A 77 2.96 -12.85 27.90
C THR A 77 1.55 -13.44 28.13
N LEU A 78 0.76 -12.83 29.00
CA LEU A 78 -0.62 -13.26 29.30
C LEU A 78 -1.55 -13.14 28.09
N THR A 79 -1.28 -12.17 27.21
CA THR A 79 -2.06 -11.96 25.98
C THR A 79 -1.53 -12.71 24.77
N LEU A 80 -0.47 -13.52 24.88
CA LEU A 80 0.09 -14.29 23.75
C LEU A 80 -0.97 -15.05 22.92
N PRO A 81 -2.03 -15.67 23.47
CA PRO A 81 -3.06 -16.30 22.65
C PRO A 81 -3.68 -15.37 21.60
N VAL A 82 -3.81 -14.06 21.89
CA VAL A 82 -4.30 -13.03 20.95
C VAL A 82 -3.40 -12.96 19.71
N MET A 83 -2.08 -13.11 19.88
CA MET A 83 -1.12 -13.09 18.76
C MET A 83 -1.40 -14.22 17.78
N TRP A 84 -1.68 -15.42 18.31
CA TRP A 84 -1.90 -16.63 17.51
C TRP A 84 -3.25 -16.62 16.79
N VAL A 85 -4.29 -16.04 17.40
CA VAL A 85 -5.65 -16.05 16.82
C VAL A 85 -5.93 -14.84 15.93
N TRP A 86 -5.45 -13.64 16.31
CA TRP A 86 -5.82 -12.38 15.66
C TRP A 86 -4.64 -11.57 15.11
N GLY A 87 -3.42 -12.11 15.21
CA GLY A 87 -2.22 -11.51 14.63
C GLY A 87 -1.43 -10.63 15.62
N TRP A 88 -0.17 -10.40 15.27
CA TRP A 88 0.79 -9.73 16.15
C TRP A 88 0.48 -8.25 16.38
N GLN A 89 -0.13 -7.55 15.41
CA GLN A 89 -0.46 -6.13 15.55
C GLN A 89 -1.52 -5.89 16.63
N LEU A 90 -2.57 -6.72 16.66
CA LEU A 90 -3.63 -6.62 17.66
C LEU A 90 -3.12 -7.03 19.04
N TRP A 91 -2.31 -8.08 19.10
CA TRP A 91 -1.63 -8.50 20.34
C TRP A 91 -0.72 -7.42 20.90
N ALA A 92 0.12 -6.80 20.07
CA ALA A 92 1.10 -5.81 20.52
C ALA A 92 0.44 -4.53 21.04
N ALA A 93 -0.80 -4.23 20.64
CA ALA A 93 -1.49 -2.99 20.97
C ALA A 93 -1.61 -2.72 22.48
N LEU A 94 -2.08 -3.72 23.24
CA LEU A 94 -2.27 -3.61 24.69
C LEU A 94 -0.95 -3.44 25.47
N PRO A 95 0.08 -4.31 25.31
CA PRO A 95 1.36 -4.15 26.01
C PRO A 95 2.13 -2.91 25.53
N LEU A 96 2.07 -2.52 24.25
CA LEU A 96 2.68 -1.27 23.78
C LEU A 96 1.96 -0.06 24.37
N GLY A 97 0.63 -0.09 24.46
CA GLY A 97 -0.15 0.97 25.07
C GLY A 97 0.28 1.23 26.51
N HIS A 98 0.45 0.16 27.31
CA HIS A 98 0.96 0.21 28.68
C HIS A 98 2.43 0.68 28.74
N LEU A 99 3.30 0.11 27.90
CA LEU A 99 4.73 0.42 27.91
C LEU A 99 4.97 1.90 27.60
N LEU A 100 4.32 2.42 26.57
CA LEU A 100 4.47 3.81 26.12
C LEU A 100 3.96 4.81 27.15
N SER A 101 2.86 4.50 27.84
CA SER A 101 2.37 5.35 28.93
C SER A 101 3.34 5.37 30.12
N CYS A 102 3.82 4.21 30.56
CA CYS A 102 4.83 4.13 31.63
C CYS A 102 6.14 4.86 31.25
N PHE A 103 6.60 4.67 30.02
CA PHE A 103 7.81 5.32 29.53
C PHE A 103 7.64 6.85 29.46
N SER A 104 6.44 7.33 29.10
CA SER A 104 6.15 8.76 29.11
C SER A 104 6.22 9.36 30.52
N ASP A 105 5.83 8.62 31.56
CA ASP A 105 5.94 9.09 32.95
C ASP A 105 7.36 9.29 33.43
N CYS A 106 8.31 8.54 32.86
CA CYS A 106 9.73 8.73 33.12
C CYS A 106 10.19 10.13 32.70
N SER A 107 9.49 10.81 31.78
CA SER A 107 9.83 12.18 31.36
C SER A 107 9.33 13.26 32.35
N THR A 108 8.51 12.89 33.34
CA THR A 108 8.00 13.83 34.34
C THR A 108 9.01 14.11 35.45
N LYS A 109 8.80 15.19 36.22
CA LYS A 109 9.66 15.53 37.37
C LYS A 109 9.83 14.39 38.38
N LEU A 110 8.76 13.66 38.66
CA LEU A 110 8.73 12.56 39.62
C LEU A 110 9.25 11.24 39.03
N GLY A 111 9.14 11.06 37.71
CA GLY A 111 9.39 9.78 37.06
C GLY A 111 8.38 8.70 37.47
N CYS A 112 8.76 7.45 37.25
CA CYS A 112 8.10 6.26 37.77
C CYS A 112 9.12 5.16 38.08
N GLN A 113 8.76 4.15 38.89
CA GLN A 113 9.62 3.00 39.17
C GLN A 113 9.61 2.01 38.02
N PHE A 114 10.15 2.43 36.87
CA PHE A 114 10.06 1.70 35.60
C PHE A 114 10.63 0.27 35.68
N PHE A 115 11.62 0.03 36.53
CA PHE A 115 12.27 -1.27 36.72
C PHE A 115 11.81 -2.03 37.97
N TRP A 116 10.67 -1.65 38.58
CA TRP A 116 10.10 -2.41 39.69
C TRP A 116 9.75 -3.84 39.23
N PRO A 117 10.07 -4.92 39.97
CA PRO A 117 10.52 -4.95 41.36
C PRO A 117 12.04 -5.00 41.53
N ILE A 118 12.83 -5.09 40.44
CA ILE A 118 14.29 -5.25 40.49
C ILE A 118 14.94 -3.97 41.04
N ASN A 119 14.52 -2.81 40.54
CA ASN A 119 14.91 -1.52 41.08
C ASN A 119 13.65 -0.69 41.41
N LYS A 120 13.60 -0.20 42.64
CA LYS A 120 12.47 0.60 43.18
C LYS A 120 12.75 2.10 43.12
N ASP A 121 13.86 2.52 42.55
CA ASP A 121 14.17 3.93 42.32
C ASP A 121 13.29 4.48 41.20
N ASN A 122 12.89 5.74 41.34
CA ASN A 122 12.17 6.43 40.28
C ASN A 122 13.13 6.72 39.13
N TRP A 123 12.82 6.15 37.98
CA TRP A 123 13.55 6.42 36.75
C TRP A 123 13.02 7.70 36.11
N VAL A 124 13.95 8.58 35.76
CA VAL A 124 13.67 9.89 35.19
C VAL A 124 14.53 10.13 33.96
N ILE A 125 13.89 10.59 32.89
CA ILE A 125 14.52 10.97 31.63
C ILE A 125 14.92 12.45 31.74
N GLY A 126 16.18 12.75 31.39
CA GLY A 126 16.73 14.10 31.46
C GLY A 126 17.56 14.34 32.72
N LEU A 127 18.85 14.64 32.51
CA LEU A 127 19.82 14.90 33.56
C LEU A 127 19.55 16.21 34.31
N ASN A 128 18.97 17.23 33.64
CA ASN A 128 18.62 18.50 34.27
C ASN A 128 17.19 18.47 34.85
N PRO A 129 17.00 18.54 36.18
CA PRO A 129 15.67 18.54 36.81
C PRO A 129 14.77 19.72 36.39
N GLN A 130 15.34 20.83 35.94
CA GLN A 130 14.59 22.02 35.55
C GLN A 130 13.85 21.86 34.21
N ASN A 131 14.36 21.00 33.33
CA ASN A 131 13.77 20.74 32.01
C ASN A 131 12.74 19.61 32.01
N ARG A 132 12.49 19.00 33.17
CA ARG A 132 11.55 17.88 33.30
C ARG A 132 10.11 18.36 33.28
N ILE A 133 9.24 17.54 32.71
CA ILE A 133 7.84 17.91 32.49
C ILE A 133 7.07 17.92 33.81
N GLU A 134 6.30 18.99 34.02
CA GLU A 134 5.33 19.08 35.10
C GLU A 134 3.94 18.73 34.57
N THR A 135 3.30 17.76 35.21
CA THR A 135 1.95 17.32 34.85
C THR A 135 0.98 18.50 34.89
N GLY A 136 0.17 18.66 33.84
CA GLY A 136 -0.84 19.72 33.76
C GLY A 136 -0.31 21.14 33.53
N LYS A 137 0.99 21.30 33.22
CA LYS A 137 1.57 22.58 32.77
C LYS A 137 1.81 22.59 31.25
N ALA A 138 2.24 23.74 30.71
CA ALA A 138 2.44 23.95 29.28
C ALA A 138 3.29 22.86 28.58
N GLY A 139 4.31 22.30 29.26
CA GLY A 139 5.12 21.21 28.72
C GLY A 139 4.35 19.90 28.49
N ASP A 140 3.41 19.54 29.37
CA ASP A 140 2.55 18.36 29.22
C ASP A 140 1.58 18.56 28.03
N TYR A 141 0.97 19.74 27.94
CA TYR A 141 0.10 20.11 26.80
C TYR A 141 0.85 20.15 25.46
N ALA A 142 2.11 20.59 25.44
CA ALA A 142 2.93 20.57 24.23
C ALA A 142 3.22 19.13 23.76
N ILE A 143 3.46 18.21 24.69
CA ILE A 143 3.62 16.78 24.36
C ILE A 143 2.31 16.18 23.88
N LEU A 144 1.19 16.49 24.53
CA LEU A 144 -0.13 16.08 24.08
C LEU A 144 -0.40 16.54 22.65
N ALA A 145 -0.19 17.82 22.35
CA ALA A 145 -0.37 18.36 21.01
C ALA A 145 0.55 17.67 19.98
N SER A 146 1.81 17.46 20.34
CA SER A 146 2.78 16.76 19.48
C SER A 146 2.37 15.30 19.22
N ALA A 147 1.93 14.57 20.25
CA ALA A 147 1.47 13.20 20.12
C ALA A 147 0.21 13.10 19.25
N VAL A 148 -0.74 14.03 19.41
CA VAL A 148 -1.92 14.11 18.54
C VAL A 148 -1.53 14.41 17.09
N CYS A 149 -0.61 15.35 16.84
CA CYS A 149 -0.11 15.61 15.48
C CYS A 149 0.55 14.37 14.86
N VAL A 150 1.42 13.68 15.61
CA VAL A 150 2.05 12.43 15.15
C VAL A 150 0.99 11.36 14.88
N PHE A 151 -0.01 11.20 15.75
CA PHE A 151 -1.12 10.28 15.54
C PHE A 151 -1.90 10.62 14.27
N CYS A 152 -2.27 11.89 14.03
CA CYS A 152 -2.97 12.30 12.82
C CYS A 152 -2.15 12.02 11.56
N ILE A 153 -0.84 12.29 11.58
CA ILE A 153 0.06 11.98 10.47
C ILE A 153 0.13 10.47 10.24
N ALA A 154 0.37 9.68 11.30
CA ALA A 154 0.44 8.23 11.20
C ALA A 154 -0.88 7.63 10.71
N PHE A 155 -2.01 8.06 11.28
CA PHE A 155 -3.34 7.64 10.87
C PHE A 155 -3.60 7.96 9.39
N TYR A 156 -3.26 9.18 8.94
CA TYR A 156 -3.38 9.55 7.52
C TYR A 156 -2.49 8.70 6.61
N LEU A 157 -1.25 8.42 7.01
CA LEU A 157 -0.33 7.59 6.22
C LEU A 157 -0.76 6.13 6.14
N ILE A 158 -1.35 5.58 7.21
CA ILE A 158 -1.78 4.18 7.32
C ILE A 158 -3.13 3.96 6.63
N THR A 159 -4.12 4.82 6.88
CA THR A 159 -5.48 4.68 6.32
C THR A 159 -5.61 5.27 4.92
N GLY A 160 -4.76 6.23 4.57
CA GLY A 160 -4.74 6.87 3.26
C GLY A 160 -4.09 5.98 2.21
N GLY A 161 -4.86 5.04 1.65
CA GLY A 161 -4.55 4.25 0.45
C GLY A 161 -4.33 5.07 -0.85
N GLY A 162 -3.82 6.30 -0.73
CA GLY A 162 -3.52 7.24 -1.81
C GLY A 162 -2.78 8.52 -1.37
N GLY A 163 -2.33 8.62 -0.11
CA GLY A 163 -1.66 9.82 0.45
C GLY A 163 -0.14 9.88 0.22
N ILE A 164 0.56 10.77 0.94
CA ILE A 164 2.01 11.03 0.82
C ILE A 164 2.86 9.74 0.86
N ALA A 165 2.43 8.68 1.56
CA ALA A 165 3.10 7.37 1.51
C ALA A 165 3.00 6.70 0.13
N ALA A 166 1.82 6.68 -0.49
CA ALA A 166 1.65 6.20 -1.86
C ALA A 166 2.38 7.13 -2.86
N TRP A 167 2.32 8.44 -2.65
CA TRP A 167 3.11 9.40 -3.44
C TRP A 167 4.62 9.21 -3.26
N ALA A 168 5.11 8.94 -2.05
CA ALA A 168 6.51 8.72 -1.74
C ALA A 168 6.97 7.37 -2.31
N THR A 169 6.16 6.32 -2.22
CA THR A 169 6.44 5.06 -2.93
C THR A 169 6.46 5.28 -4.44
N ARG A 170 5.52 6.04 -5.02
CA ARG A 170 5.50 6.42 -6.44
C ARG A 170 6.71 7.25 -6.87
N THR A 171 7.18 8.15 -6.01
CA THR A 171 8.23 9.13 -6.34
C THR A 171 9.64 8.59 -6.05
N LEU A 172 9.80 7.85 -4.95
CA LEU A 172 11.08 7.34 -4.46
C LEU A 172 11.37 5.91 -4.93
N PHE A 173 10.32 5.09 -5.15
CA PHE A 173 10.44 3.70 -5.61
C PHE A 173 9.58 3.44 -6.86
N PRO A 174 9.88 4.09 -8.00
CA PRO A 174 9.17 3.91 -9.26
C PRO A 174 9.40 2.50 -9.84
N THR A 175 8.54 1.56 -9.44
CA THR A 175 8.56 0.15 -9.88
C THR A 175 7.44 -0.13 -10.88
N GLU A 176 7.58 -1.23 -11.62
CA GLU A 176 6.58 -1.74 -12.57
C GLU A 176 5.19 -1.90 -11.92
N ARG A 177 5.17 -2.44 -10.69
CA ARG A 177 3.93 -2.65 -9.92
C ARG A 177 3.20 -1.35 -9.63
N THR A 178 3.93 -0.29 -9.31
CA THR A 178 3.34 1.02 -9.04
C THR A 178 2.71 1.64 -10.29
N ALA A 179 3.32 1.44 -11.46
CA ALA A 179 2.76 1.87 -12.73
C ALA A 179 1.47 1.10 -13.09
N VAL A 180 1.44 -0.21 -12.82
CA VAL A 180 0.25 -1.05 -13.00
C VAL A 180 -0.90 -0.61 -12.09
N GLU A 181 -0.63 -0.35 -10.81
CA GLU A 181 -1.65 0.13 -9.85
C GLU A 181 -2.23 1.50 -10.27
N LEU A 182 -1.40 2.41 -10.77
CA LEU A 182 -1.84 3.71 -11.28
C LEU A 182 -2.72 3.58 -12.54
N LEU A 183 -2.31 2.70 -13.46
CA LEU A 183 -3.07 2.45 -14.69
C LEU A 183 -4.46 1.86 -14.37
N GLN A 184 -4.56 0.99 -13.36
CA GLN A 184 -5.84 0.44 -12.90
C GLN A 184 -6.73 1.50 -12.23
N GLN A 185 -6.15 2.48 -11.53
CA GLN A 185 -6.89 3.58 -10.90
C GLN A 185 -7.43 4.59 -11.91
N GLU A 186 -6.65 4.93 -12.94
CA GLU A 186 -7.00 5.94 -13.97
C GLU A 186 -7.79 5.34 -15.14
N ASN A 187 -8.67 4.37 -14.84
CA ASN A 187 -9.48 3.60 -15.78
C ASN A 187 -9.85 4.39 -17.06
N GLN A 188 -9.52 3.83 -18.23
CA GLN A 188 -9.69 4.45 -19.57
C GLN A 188 -8.73 5.59 -19.94
N LYS A 189 -7.56 5.70 -19.30
CA LYS A 189 -6.48 6.60 -19.76
C LYS A 189 -5.16 5.86 -19.96
N ALA A 190 -4.45 6.19 -21.03
CA ALA A 190 -3.06 5.81 -21.19
C ALA A 190 -2.18 6.78 -20.41
N ILE A 191 -1.15 6.23 -19.77
CA ILE A 191 -0.23 6.99 -18.92
C ILE A 191 1.15 6.98 -19.57
N ALA A 192 1.76 8.16 -19.75
CA ALA A 192 3.13 8.22 -20.22
C ALA A 192 4.09 7.69 -19.14
N VAL A 193 5.00 6.82 -19.52
CA VAL A 193 5.99 6.19 -18.64
C VAL A 193 7.38 6.26 -19.29
N GLN A 194 8.38 6.67 -18.51
CA GLN A 194 9.79 6.60 -18.89
C GLN A 194 10.38 5.33 -18.29
N ILE A 195 10.89 4.43 -19.14
CA ILE A 195 11.43 3.15 -18.70
C ILE A 195 12.94 3.13 -18.89
N GLU A 196 13.65 2.82 -17.81
CA GLU A 196 15.07 2.52 -17.81
C GLU A 196 15.25 1.01 -17.58
N GLY A 197 15.88 0.31 -18.51
CA GLY A 197 15.96 -1.14 -18.46
C GLY A 197 16.91 -1.74 -19.49
N VAL A 198 16.75 -3.05 -19.69
CA VAL A 198 17.54 -3.83 -20.64
C VAL A 198 16.60 -4.69 -21.48
N ARG A 199 16.78 -4.69 -22.81
CA ARG A 199 16.05 -5.61 -23.71
C ARG A 199 16.60 -7.03 -23.54
N ILE A 200 15.70 -8.02 -23.48
CA ILE A 200 16.12 -9.42 -23.30
C ILE A 200 16.87 -9.96 -24.53
N ILE A 201 16.52 -9.48 -25.73
CA ILE A 201 16.98 -10.10 -26.97
C ILE A 201 18.45 -9.81 -27.29
N ASP A 202 18.92 -8.60 -26.98
CA ASP A 202 20.24 -8.09 -27.36
C ASP A 202 21.01 -7.46 -26.18
N ASN A 203 20.43 -7.45 -24.98
CA ASN A 203 20.96 -6.78 -23.80
C ASN A 203 21.26 -5.28 -23.99
N SER A 204 20.65 -4.63 -24.98
CA SER A 204 20.78 -3.19 -25.17
C SER A 204 20.08 -2.42 -24.04
N LEU A 205 20.67 -1.28 -23.67
CA LEU A 205 20.10 -0.38 -22.68
C LEU A 205 18.92 0.37 -23.29
N VAL A 206 17.81 0.43 -22.56
CA VAL A 206 16.61 1.22 -22.93
C VAL A 206 16.46 2.36 -21.94
N ASN A 207 16.28 3.57 -22.46
CA ASN A 207 15.89 4.75 -21.69
C ASN A 207 14.93 5.61 -22.53
N ASP A 208 13.77 5.03 -22.84
CA ASP A 208 12.81 5.61 -23.76
C ASP A 208 11.46 5.88 -23.06
N LYS A 209 10.67 6.74 -23.70
CA LYS A 209 9.33 7.09 -23.28
C LYS A 209 8.30 6.24 -24.02
N PHE A 210 7.33 5.72 -23.27
CA PHE A 210 6.26 4.86 -23.78
C PHE A 210 4.89 5.29 -23.23
N TRP A 211 3.83 4.84 -23.88
CA TRP A 211 2.46 4.95 -23.40
C TRP A 211 2.02 3.63 -22.78
N ALA A 212 1.77 3.61 -21.47
CA ALA A 212 1.17 2.47 -20.80
C ALA A 212 -0.32 2.39 -21.13
N ILE A 213 -0.75 1.30 -21.77
CA ILE A 213 -2.09 1.10 -22.34
C ILE A 213 -2.86 -0.06 -21.70
N GLY A 214 -2.14 -0.92 -20.96
CA GLY A 214 -2.72 -2.08 -20.29
C GLY A 214 -1.76 -2.69 -19.28
N ALA A 215 -2.28 -3.59 -18.47
CA ALA A 215 -1.50 -4.47 -17.62
C ALA A 215 -2.07 -5.89 -17.70
N ASP A 216 -1.21 -6.89 -17.80
CA ASP A 216 -1.58 -8.30 -17.86
C ASP A 216 -0.68 -9.15 -16.96
N GLY A 217 -1.26 -9.90 -16.04
CA GLY A 217 -0.52 -10.78 -15.12
C GLY A 217 0.56 -10.06 -14.29
N GLY A 218 0.41 -8.76 -14.01
CA GLY A 218 1.41 -7.93 -13.32
C GLY A 218 2.50 -7.35 -14.22
N LYS A 219 2.46 -7.62 -15.53
CA LYS A 219 3.33 -7.01 -16.55
C LYS A 219 2.65 -5.76 -17.12
N LEU A 220 3.46 -4.75 -17.43
CA LEU A 220 2.98 -3.51 -18.04
C LEU A 220 3.03 -3.67 -19.57
N ILE A 221 1.93 -3.36 -20.25
CA ILE A 221 1.84 -3.34 -21.71
C ILE A 221 1.95 -1.89 -22.15
N VAL A 222 2.97 -1.61 -22.96
CA VAL A 222 3.27 -0.26 -23.42
C VAL A 222 3.32 -0.16 -24.94
N ARG A 223 2.97 1.01 -25.48
CA ARG A 223 3.12 1.39 -26.88
C ARG A 223 4.30 2.36 -27.02
N SER A 224 5.23 2.05 -27.91
CA SER A 224 6.34 2.93 -28.33
C SER A 224 5.82 4.09 -29.19
N ILE A 225 6.60 5.17 -29.30
CA ILE A 225 6.36 6.26 -30.26
C ILE A 225 6.33 5.73 -31.70
N SER A 226 7.09 4.67 -31.98
CA SER A 226 7.09 3.98 -33.27
C SER A 226 5.86 3.09 -33.51
N GLY A 227 4.91 3.03 -32.58
CA GLY A 227 3.69 2.22 -32.66
C GLY A 227 3.82 0.79 -32.17
N GLN A 228 5.03 0.31 -31.89
CA GLN A 228 5.27 -1.07 -31.42
C GLN A 228 4.73 -1.33 -30.01
N ILE A 229 4.13 -2.49 -29.80
CA ILE A 229 3.65 -2.95 -28.48
C ILE A 229 4.73 -3.79 -27.81
N ILE A 230 5.02 -3.50 -26.55
CA ILE A 230 6.11 -4.11 -25.78
C ILE A 230 5.60 -4.48 -24.38
N ARG A 231 6.00 -5.66 -23.89
CA ARG A 231 5.72 -6.10 -22.51
C ARG A 231 6.90 -5.79 -21.61
N ILE A 232 6.62 -5.17 -20.47
CA ILE A 232 7.61 -4.79 -19.49
C ILE A 232 7.35 -5.55 -18.20
N GLY A 233 8.38 -6.24 -17.73
CA GLY A 233 8.36 -6.98 -16.47
C GLY A 233 9.14 -8.28 -16.50
N SER A 234 9.13 -9.02 -15.38
CA SER A 234 9.81 -10.32 -15.30
C SER A 234 9.24 -11.29 -16.35
N GLY A 235 10.08 -11.69 -17.32
CA GLY A 235 9.65 -12.51 -18.46
C GLY A 235 8.79 -11.75 -19.49
N GLY A 236 8.93 -10.43 -19.59
CA GLY A 236 8.49 -9.59 -20.71
C GLY A 236 9.57 -9.43 -21.77
N ASP A 237 9.43 -8.45 -22.66
CA ASP A 237 10.40 -8.16 -23.72
C ASP A 237 11.52 -7.21 -23.21
N ILE A 238 11.20 -6.39 -22.19
CA ILE A 238 12.13 -5.51 -21.45
C ILE A 238 12.07 -5.83 -19.95
N ILE A 239 13.24 -5.98 -19.33
CA ILE A 239 13.38 -6.04 -17.87
C ILE A 239 13.66 -4.62 -17.38
N ALA A 240 12.69 -4.01 -16.69
CA ALA A 240 12.87 -2.65 -16.19
C ALA A 240 13.70 -2.65 -14.90
N LYS A 241 14.67 -1.75 -14.83
CA LYS A 241 15.33 -1.37 -13.57
C LYS A 241 14.55 -0.27 -12.86
N ARG A 242 13.92 0.62 -13.64
CA ARG A 242 13.15 1.76 -13.14
C ARG A 242 12.01 2.11 -14.11
N VAL A 243 10.83 2.41 -13.57
CA VAL A 243 9.65 2.82 -14.35
C VAL A 243 9.09 4.13 -13.79
N ASN A 244 9.51 5.26 -14.35
CA ASN A 244 9.05 6.58 -13.92
C ASN A 244 7.73 6.92 -14.61
N VAL A 245 6.70 7.24 -13.82
CA VAL A 245 5.41 7.67 -14.35
C VAL A 245 5.42 9.17 -14.59
N LEU A 246 5.09 9.59 -15.82
CA LEU A 246 5.04 10.99 -16.24
C LEU A 246 3.62 11.56 -16.04
N PRO A 247 3.44 12.90 -15.99
CA PRO A 247 2.13 13.51 -15.76
C PRO A 247 1.21 13.48 -16.99
N GLU A 248 1.73 13.20 -18.18
CA GLU A 248 0.96 13.19 -19.41
C GLU A 248 -0.05 12.03 -19.43
N ARG A 249 -1.25 12.33 -19.94
CA ARG A 249 -2.39 11.40 -20.03
C ARG A 249 -3.00 11.47 -21.42
N LEU A 250 -3.42 10.34 -21.95
CA LEU A 250 -4.15 10.22 -23.21
C LEU A 250 -5.46 9.46 -22.95
N GLU A 251 -6.59 9.94 -23.46
CA GLU A 251 -7.88 9.29 -23.25
C GLU A 251 -8.03 8.04 -24.12
N ILE A 252 -8.42 6.91 -23.54
CA ILE A 252 -8.67 5.67 -24.28
C ILE A 252 -10.16 5.44 -24.40
N LYS A 253 -10.70 5.53 -25.62
CA LYS A 253 -12.08 5.11 -25.89
C LYS A 253 -12.11 3.61 -26.11
N THR A 254 -12.80 2.89 -25.23
CA THR A 254 -12.94 1.43 -25.32
C THR A 254 -14.35 1.07 -25.80
N ARG A 255 -14.44 0.31 -26.89
CA ARG A 255 -15.69 -0.24 -27.42
C ARG A 255 -15.57 -1.75 -27.56
N ARG A 256 -16.59 -2.48 -27.12
CA ARG A 256 -16.73 -3.91 -27.46
C ARG A 256 -17.55 -4.06 -28.73
N GLN A 257 -17.11 -4.94 -29.61
CA GLN A 257 -17.81 -5.28 -30.84
C GLN A 257 -17.84 -6.79 -30.98
N ARG A 258 -19.05 -7.31 -31.23
CA ARG A 258 -19.24 -8.68 -31.67
C ARG A 258 -19.34 -8.67 -33.19
N ILE A 259 -18.65 -9.60 -33.82
CA ILE A 259 -18.57 -9.75 -35.27
C ILE A 259 -19.17 -11.11 -35.59
N GLU A 260 -20.13 -11.13 -36.52
CA GLU A 260 -20.78 -12.33 -37.02
C GLU A 260 -20.80 -12.20 -38.53
N GLU A 261 -20.27 -13.21 -39.23
CA GLU A 261 -20.26 -13.32 -40.70
C GLU A 261 -19.86 -12.02 -41.42
N ALA A 262 -18.58 -11.63 -41.34
CA ALA A 262 -18.08 -10.40 -41.94
C ALA A 262 -16.80 -10.63 -42.76
N GLU A 263 -16.67 -9.87 -43.86
CA GLU A 263 -15.40 -9.76 -44.59
C GLU A 263 -14.36 -9.04 -43.73
N ALA A 264 -13.21 -9.67 -43.50
CA ALA A 264 -12.16 -9.09 -42.68
C ALA A 264 -11.67 -7.75 -43.26
N ALA A 265 -11.55 -7.63 -44.59
CA ALA A 265 -11.15 -6.38 -45.24
C ALA A 265 -12.08 -5.21 -44.94
N GLU A 266 -13.41 -5.40 -44.98
CA GLU A 266 -14.37 -4.34 -44.68
C GLU A 266 -14.30 -3.96 -43.20
N TRP A 267 -14.18 -4.96 -42.32
CA TRP A 267 -14.05 -4.72 -40.90
C TRP A 267 -12.75 -3.97 -40.55
N VAL A 268 -11.59 -4.37 -41.07
CA VAL A 268 -10.30 -3.70 -40.85
C VAL A 268 -10.33 -2.26 -41.39
N LYS A 269 -10.98 -2.02 -42.53
CA LYS A 269 -11.19 -0.66 -43.07
C LYS A 269 -12.07 0.21 -42.16
N SER A 270 -13.05 -0.38 -41.47
CA SER A 270 -13.93 0.32 -40.54
C SER A 270 -13.24 0.76 -39.24
N LEU A 271 -12.07 0.18 -38.91
CA LEU A 271 -11.34 0.50 -37.68
C LEU A 271 -10.69 1.90 -37.77
N PRO A 272 -10.70 2.68 -36.66
CA PRO A 272 -9.93 3.91 -36.54
C PRO A 272 -8.43 3.69 -36.79
N ALA A 273 -7.73 4.71 -37.29
CA ALA A 273 -6.31 4.62 -37.64
C ALA A 273 -5.39 4.22 -36.46
N GLU A 274 -5.73 4.65 -35.24
CA GLU A 274 -4.97 4.32 -34.01
C GLU A 274 -5.68 3.30 -33.12
N ALA A 275 -6.53 2.46 -33.70
CA ALA A 275 -7.21 1.41 -32.97
C ALA A 275 -6.26 0.26 -32.61
N LEU A 276 -6.30 -0.17 -31.35
CA LEU A 276 -5.71 -1.41 -30.87
C LEU A 276 -6.83 -2.41 -30.56
N VAL A 277 -6.73 -3.59 -31.16
CA VAL A 277 -7.75 -4.63 -31.05
C VAL A 277 -7.25 -5.77 -30.18
N SER A 278 -8.06 -6.16 -29.19
CA SER A 278 -7.81 -7.33 -28.34
C SER A 278 -9.03 -8.23 -28.33
N GLY A 279 -8.86 -9.53 -28.52
CA GLY A 279 -9.99 -10.47 -28.58
C GLY A 279 -9.68 -11.76 -29.31
N ILE A 280 -10.72 -12.49 -29.67
CA ILE A 280 -10.61 -13.74 -30.42
C ILE A 280 -11.51 -13.62 -31.64
N LEU A 281 -10.96 -13.97 -32.81
CA LEU A 281 -11.68 -14.06 -34.07
C LEU A 281 -11.60 -15.51 -34.57
N GLU A 282 -12.74 -16.08 -34.92
CA GLU A 282 -12.87 -17.33 -35.64
C GLU A 282 -12.86 -17.01 -37.13
N ILE A 283 -11.90 -17.60 -37.84
CA ILE A 283 -11.62 -17.27 -39.24
C ILE A 283 -11.74 -18.55 -40.07
N GLU A 284 -12.42 -18.44 -41.21
CA GLU A 284 -12.51 -19.50 -42.20
C GLU A 284 -11.11 -19.83 -42.76
N ASP A 285 -10.81 -21.12 -42.93
CA ASP A 285 -9.50 -21.58 -43.42
C ASP A 285 -8.29 -21.04 -42.64
N SER A 286 -8.44 -20.91 -41.31
CA SER A 286 -7.40 -20.42 -40.39
C SER A 286 -6.02 -21.12 -40.49
N GLY A 287 -5.97 -22.32 -41.09
CA GLY A 287 -4.74 -23.04 -41.39
C GLY A 287 -3.83 -22.31 -42.38
N GLU A 288 -4.39 -21.58 -43.35
CA GLU A 288 -3.67 -20.93 -44.45
C GLU A 288 -3.15 -19.53 -44.10
N ILE A 289 -3.56 -18.97 -42.95
CA ILE A 289 -3.16 -17.63 -42.51
C ILE A 289 -1.64 -17.57 -42.31
N ASN A 290 -0.96 -16.70 -43.05
CA ASN A 290 0.45 -16.39 -42.83
C ASN A 290 0.57 -15.14 -41.96
N LEU A 291 0.82 -15.35 -40.67
CA LEU A 291 0.99 -14.24 -39.73
C LEU A 291 2.36 -13.59 -39.88
N PRO A 292 2.46 -12.26 -39.71
CA PRO A 292 3.73 -11.56 -39.76
C PRO A 292 4.58 -11.99 -38.56
N ILE A 293 5.87 -12.23 -38.79
CA ILE A 293 6.81 -12.55 -37.72
C ILE A 293 6.97 -11.29 -36.88
N ALA A 294 6.64 -11.38 -35.58
CA ALA A 294 6.78 -10.27 -34.65
C ALA A 294 8.22 -9.74 -34.70
N THR A 295 8.37 -8.41 -34.71
CA THR A 295 9.70 -7.78 -34.70
C THR A 295 10.46 -8.24 -33.45
N PRO A 296 11.73 -8.67 -33.58
CA PRO A 296 12.53 -9.09 -32.43
C PRO A 296 12.52 -8.04 -31.30
N GLY A 297 12.02 -8.42 -30.12
CA GLY A 297 11.91 -7.53 -28.96
C GLY A 297 10.58 -6.76 -28.85
N ALA A 298 9.61 -7.04 -29.70
CA ALA A 298 8.22 -6.59 -29.60
C ALA A 298 7.29 -7.77 -29.28
N MET A 299 6.12 -7.45 -28.72
CA MET A 299 5.08 -8.42 -28.43
C MET A 299 4.45 -8.93 -29.74
N ALA A 300 4.23 -10.26 -29.83
CA ALA A 300 3.39 -10.82 -30.89
C ALA A 300 1.92 -10.43 -30.64
N THR A 301 1.42 -9.51 -31.45
CA THR A 301 0.06 -8.93 -31.32
C THR A 301 -1.02 -9.81 -31.95
N VAL A 302 -0.65 -10.69 -32.89
CA VAL A 302 -1.55 -11.65 -33.53
C VAL A 302 -0.97 -13.05 -33.39
N ASN A 303 -1.72 -13.96 -32.78
CA ASN A 303 -1.31 -15.35 -32.56
C ASN A 303 -2.35 -16.31 -33.13
N LYS A 304 -1.92 -17.44 -33.72
CA LYS A 304 -2.86 -18.47 -34.18
C LYS A 304 -3.56 -19.14 -32.98
N SER A 305 -4.85 -19.36 -33.13
CA SER A 305 -5.70 -20.15 -32.24
C SER A 305 -6.18 -21.41 -32.99
N ALA A 306 -6.84 -22.34 -32.31
CA ALA A 306 -7.30 -23.60 -32.90
C ALA A 306 -8.23 -23.41 -34.10
N ASN A 307 -9.11 -22.40 -34.07
CA ASN A 307 -10.13 -22.14 -35.08
C ASN A 307 -10.06 -20.71 -35.64
N GLY A 308 -8.90 -20.03 -35.53
CA GLY A 308 -8.79 -18.63 -35.92
C GLY A 308 -7.57 -17.94 -35.33
N VAL A 309 -7.74 -16.70 -34.85
CA VAL A 309 -6.65 -15.87 -34.31
C VAL A 309 -7.01 -15.23 -32.98
N LYS A 310 -6.02 -15.12 -32.10
CA LYS A 310 -6.07 -14.35 -30.87
C LYS A 310 -5.33 -13.03 -31.10
N LEU A 311 -6.03 -11.93 -30.85
CA LEU A 311 -5.52 -10.57 -30.96
C LEU A 311 -5.18 -10.06 -29.56
N ASP A 312 -3.95 -9.58 -29.39
CA ASP A 312 -3.46 -8.99 -28.16
C ASP A 312 -2.89 -7.59 -28.48
N TYR A 313 -3.76 -6.57 -28.53
CA TYR A 313 -3.42 -5.18 -28.85
C TYR A 313 -2.87 -5.02 -30.28
N ALA A 314 -3.47 -5.72 -31.24
CA ALA A 314 -3.13 -5.64 -32.65
C ALA A 314 -3.49 -4.27 -33.23
N SER A 315 -2.52 -3.66 -33.91
CA SER A 315 -2.73 -2.46 -34.70
C SER A 315 -3.39 -2.80 -36.04
N LYS A 316 -3.82 -1.79 -36.79
CA LYS A 316 -4.42 -1.99 -38.12
C LYS A 316 -3.45 -2.69 -39.08
N ASP A 317 -2.17 -2.31 -39.05
CA ASP A 317 -1.12 -2.87 -39.90
C ASP A 317 -0.87 -4.35 -39.58
N ASP A 318 -1.03 -4.76 -38.31
CA ASP A 318 -0.90 -6.17 -37.91
C ASP A 318 -2.05 -7.05 -38.45
N LEU A 319 -3.18 -6.45 -38.83
CA LEU A 319 -4.37 -7.13 -39.32
C LEU A 319 -4.43 -7.22 -40.85
N GLU A 320 -3.53 -6.57 -41.58
CA GLU A 320 -3.47 -6.63 -43.06
C GLU A 320 -3.49 -8.07 -43.60
N PRO A 321 -2.76 -9.05 -43.00
CA PRO A 321 -2.76 -10.43 -43.49
C PRO A 321 -4.10 -11.16 -43.28
N LEU A 322 -5.02 -10.58 -42.52
CA LEU A 322 -6.35 -11.14 -42.31
C LEU A 322 -7.37 -10.64 -43.34
N GLU A 323 -7.08 -9.57 -44.08
CA GLU A 323 -8.05 -8.94 -45.00
C GLU A 323 -8.57 -9.89 -46.09
N GLU A 324 -7.78 -10.90 -46.47
CA GLU A 324 -8.14 -11.90 -47.48
C GLU A 324 -9.12 -12.98 -46.97
N PHE A 325 -9.40 -13.02 -45.67
CA PHE A 325 -10.19 -14.08 -45.04
C PHE A 325 -11.57 -13.61 -44.58
N PHE A 326 -12.45 -14.58 -44.32
CA PHE A 326 -13.79 -14.34 -43.78
C PHE A 326 -13.86 -14.62 -42.29
N ILE A 327 -14.46 -13.69 -41.53
CA ILE A 327 -14.66 -13.82 -40.08
C ILE A 327 -16.01 -14.48 -39.84
N LEU A 328 -16.01 -15.67 -39.27
CA LEU A 328 -17.23 -16.42 -38.95
C LEU A 328 -17.90 -15.85 -37.70
N ASN A 329 -17.12 -15.65 -36.64
CA ASN A 329 -17.59 -15.14 -35.36
C ASN A 329 -16.41 -14.55 -34.57
N GLY A 330 -16.67 -13.57 -33.70
CA GLY A 330 -15.64 -13.04 -32.83
C GLY A 330 -16.13 -12.02 -31.83
N GLU A 331 -15.46 -11.95 -30.69
CA GLU A 331 -15.64 -10.87 -29.71
C GLU A 331 -14.33 -10.11 -29.57
N VAL A 332 -14.38 -8.82 -29.88
CA VAL A 332 -13.22 -7.94 -29.83
C VAL A 332 -13.49 -6.70 -29.00
N VAL A 333 -12.43 -6.25 -28.33
CA VAL A 333 -12.35 -4.99 -27.62
C VAL A 333 -11.45 -4.08 -28.44
N ILE A 334 -12.02 -2.97 -28.90
CA ILE A 334 -11.33 -1.94 -29.67
C ILE A 334 -11.00 -0.80 -28.71
N LYS A 335 -9.71 -0.52 -28.55
CA LYS A 335 -9.18 0.62 -27.79
C LYS A 335 -8.66 1.66 -28.78
N GLN A 336 -9.27 2.83 -28.78
CA GLN A 336 -8.78 3.99 -29.54
C GLN A 336 -8.02 4.91 -28.59
N LEU A 337 -6.74 5.12 -28.90
CA LEU A 337 -5.84 6.07 -28.24
C LEU A 337 -6.06 7.50 -28.76
#